data_AF-A0A1G7PK03-F1
#
_entry.id   AF-A0A1G7PK03-F1
#
_cell.length_a   1.000
_cell.length_b   1.000
_cell.length_c   1.000
_cell.angle_alpha   90.00
_cell.angle_beta   90.00
_cell.angle_gamma   90.00
#
_symmetry.space_group_name_H-M   'P 1'
#
loop_
_entity.id
_entity.type
_entity.pdbx_description
1 polymer ?
#
loop_
_entity_poly.entity_id
_entity_poly.type
_entity_poly.pdbx_seq_one_letter_code
_entity_poly.pdbx_strand_id
1 'polypeptide(L)' 'MHDTIGVDISKDTLDIHRLSDGKHIRFGNDKAGLAALRRWIGKTRVRVVYE' A
#
# COMPACT_ATOMS: atom_id res chain seq x y z
N MET A 1 13.10 12.24 5.28
CA MET A 1 12.47 11.15 6.06
C MET A 1 11.99 10.09 5.08
N HIS A 2 12.31 8.82 5.29
CA HIS A 2 11.80 7.74 4.45
C HIS A 2 10.40 7.37 4.93
N ASP A 3 9.38 7.59 4.11
CA ASP A 3 8.00 7.17 4.42
C ASP A 3 7.90 5.64 4.38
N THR A 4 7.03 5.09 5.22
CA THR A 4 6.82 3.65 5.38
C THR A 4 5.34 3.35 5.16
N ILE A 5 5.09 2.33 4.34
CA ILE A 5 3.77 1.79 4.05
C ILE A 5 3.71 0.37 4.58
N GLY A 6 2.78 0.13 5.51
CA GLY A 6 2.38 -1.21 5.94
C GLY A 6 1.32 -1.78 5.00
N VAL A 7 1.42 -3.07 4.70
CA VAL A 7 0.46 -3.79 3.85
C VAL A 7 0.10 -5.10 4.53
N ASP A 8 -1.14 -5.22 5.01
CA ASP A 8 -1.69 -6.50 5.45
C ASP A 8 -2.29 -7.22 4.24
N ILE A 9 -1.85 -8.46 3.99
CA ILE A 9 -2.21 -9.22 2.79
C ILE A 9 -3.20 -10.32 3.16
N SER A 10 -4.41 -10.19 2.63
CA SER A 10 -5.44 -11.23 2.69
C SER A 10 -5.65 -11.87 1.32
N LYS A 11 -6.48 -12.93 1.27
CA LYS A 11 -6.74 -13.68 0.03
C LYS A 11 -7.21 -12.77 -1.11
N ASP A 12 -8.14 -11.87 -0.82
CA ASP A 12 -8.80 -11.04 -1.84
C ASP A 12 -8.47 -9.55 -1.71
N THR A 13 -7.77 -9.14 -0.64
CA THR A 13 -7.55 -7.72 -0.31
C THR A 13 -6.12 -7.41 0.12
N LEU A 14 -5.71 -6.16 -0.12
CA LEU A 14 -4.50 -5.53 0.37
C LEU A 14 -4.89 -4.31 1.21
N ASP A 15 -4.61 -4.35 2.50
CA ASP A 15 -4.94 -3.29 3.46
C ASP A 15 -3.71 -2.42 3.71
N ILE A 16 -3.76 -1.16 3.28
CA ILE A 16 -2.58 -0.29 3.11
C ILE A 16 -2.60 0.85 4.11
N HIS A 17 -1.60 0.89 4.99
CA HIS A 17 -1.42 1.96 5.98
C HIS A 17 -0.17 2.79 5.68
N ARG A 18 -0.30 4.09 5.41
CA ARG A 18 0.83 5.01 5.26
C ARG A 18 1.14 5.70 6.57
N LEU A 19 2.38 5.57 7.03
CA LEU A 19 2.80 6.10 8.33
C LEU A 19 2.95 7.63 8.32
N SER A 20 3.42 8.23 7.23
CA SER A 20 3.69 9.67 7.21
C SER A 20 2.46 10.56 7.37
N ASP A 21 1.31 10.13 6.82
CA ASP A 21 0.08 10.92 6.79
C ASP A 21 -1.14 10.18 7.36
N GLY A 22 -0.93 8.98 7.92
CA GLY A 22 -1.97 8.17 8.54
C GLY A 22 -3.03 7.65 7.58
N LYS A 23 -2.85 7.79 6.26
CA LYS A 23 -3.86 7.34 5.30
C LYS A 23 -3.98 5.82 5.30
N HIS A 24 -5.22 5.38 5.23
CA HIS A 24 -5.59 3.98 5.08
C HIS A 24 -6.44 3.81 3.82
N ILE A 25 -6.10 2.83 2.98
CA ILE A 25 -6.87 2.45 1.80
C ILE A 25 -6.79 0.94 1.58
N ARG A 26 -7.84 0.35 1.00
CA ARG A 26 -7.87 -1.07 0.64
C ARG A 26 -7.93 -1.22 -0.88
N PHE A 27 -7.18 -2.19 -1.40
CA PHE A 27 -7.24 -2.62 -2.80
C PHE A 27 -7.55 -4.11 -2.90
N GLY A 28 -7.92 -4.57 -4.10
CA GLY A 28 -8.01 -6.01 -4.37
C GLY A 28 -6.62 -6.66 -4.43
N ASN A 29 -6.51 -7.91 -3.98
CA ASN A 29 -5.31 -8.73 -4.19
C ASN A 29 -5.32 -9.35 -5.60
N ASP A 30 -5.37 -8.48 -6.60
CA ASP A 30 -5.36 -8.83 -8.01
C ASP A 30 -4.51 -7.84 -8.81
N LYS A 31 -4.39 -8.07 -10.12
CA LYS A 31 -3.60 -7.20 -11.00
C LYS A 31 -4.11 -5.75 -11.02
N ALA A 32 -5.42 -5.54 -10.96
CA ALA A 32 -6.02 -4.22 -11.00
C ALA A 32 -5.77 -3.47 -9.69
N GLY A 33 -5.90 -4.14 -8.55
CA GLY A 33 -5.61 -3.62 -7.23
C GLY A 33 -4.13 -3.29 -7.03
N LEU A 34 -3.21 -4.16 -7.48
CA LEU A 34 -1.77 -3.86 -7.49
C LEU A 34 -1.43 -2.65 -8.38
N ALA A 35 -2.08 -2.50 -9.53
CA ALA A 35 -1.89 -1.33 -10.38
C ALA A 35 -2.43 -0.04 -9.73
N ALA A 36 -3.57 -0.13 -9.02
CA ALA A 36 -4.12 0.98 -8.25
C ALA A 36 -3.21 1.36 -7.06
N LEU A 37 -2.69 0.38 -6.33
CA LEU A 37 -1.72 0.57 -5.25
C LEU A 37 -0.47 1.30 -5.75
N ARG A 38 0.13 0.85 -6.85
CA ARG A 38 1.31 1.52 -7.44
C ARG A 38 1.04 2.99 -7.79
N ARG A 39 -0.14 3.30 -8.32
CA ARG A 39 -0.55 4.68 -8.60
C ARG A 39 -0.72 5.50 -7.31
N TRP A 40 -1.27 4.90 -6.27
CA TRP A 40 -1.47 5.54 -4.97
C TRP A 40 -0.16 5.81 -4.20
N ILE A 41 0.81 4.90 -4.28
CA ILE A 41 2.16 5.11 -3.73
C ILE A 41 2.84 6.29 -4.42
N GLY A 42 2.63 6.44 -5.73
CA GLY A 42 3.25 7.49 -6.54
C GLY A 42 4.71 7.18 -6.87
N LYS A 43 5.49 8.22 -7.21
CA LYS A 43 6.87 8.08 -7.69
C LYS A 43 7.92 8.21 -6.57
N THR A 44 7.49 8.46 -5.34
CA THR A 44 8.39 8.70 -4.21
C THR A 44 8.97 7.39 -3.70
N ARG A 45 10.25 7.41 -3.31
CA ARG A 45 10.88 6.26 -2.67
C ARG A 45 10.29 6.05 -1.27
N VAL A 46 9.62 4.93 -1.08
CA VAL A 46 9.01 4.51 0.19
C VAL A 46 9.52 3.12 0.59
N ARG A 47 9.52 2.83 1.90
CA ARG A 47 9.69 1.46 2.40
C ARG A 47 8.32 0.79 2.46
N VAL A 48 8.21 -0.43 1.93
CA VAL A 48 7.01 -1.26 2.06
C VAL A 48 7.32 -2.41 3.01
N VAL A 49 6.48 -2.60 4.01
CA VAL A 49 6.51 -3.73 4.95
C VAL A 49 5.19 -4.46 4.82
N TYR A 50 5.20 -5.78 4.79
CA TYR A 50 4.00 -6.59 4.63
C TYR A 50 3.99 -7.78 5.60
N GLU A 51 2.79 -8.19 5.98
CA GLU A 51 2.51 -9.42 6.76
C GLU A 51 1.58 -10.36 6.00
#